data_AF-V6TIH2-F1
#
_entry.id   AF-V6TIH2-F1
#
_cell.length_a   1.000
_cell.length_b   1.000
_cell.length_c   1.000
_cell.angle_alpha   90.00
_cell.angle_beta   90.00
_cell.angle_gamma   90.00
#
_symmetry.space_group_name_H-M   'P 1'
#
loop_
_entity.id
_entity.type
_entity.pdbx_description
1 polymer ?
#
loop_
_entity_poly.entity_id
_entity_poly.type
_entity_poly.pdbx_seq_one_letter_code
_entity_poly.pdbx_strand_id
1 'polypeptide(L)'
;VLGAQGLDAGASPLLTVSSCIRIKLKMSSDVLGASEMSRRPQDTEGSASDGSLNDAAEFCRQQGGSGLSLSSFLLLKYGFVETDIMSAAEYGNLRAVKVLLKMKGSTQNKLGETALMRAAYGGHPECVKFLLKREGGKRRNNGTTALMYAARRGKLESVQLLLEREGGMKKNNGETALMYAAQYGRRECAEALLDKEGGMRANSGWTALMHAADNGCSDCVRLLVDKEDGMKTNNGWTALMHAAQGGHLECARLLMDKEKGMQTTREWLGFPPGTTALDIARRHGHDAIASLLE
;
A
#
# COMPACT_ATOMS: atom_id res chain seq x y z
N VAL A 1 52.92 62.16 5.47
CA VAL A 1 52.66 62.48 4.05
C VAL A 1 51.92 61.29 3.45
N LEU A 2 50.61 61.48 3.16
CA LEU A 2 49.76 60.91 2.07
C LEU A 2 49.91 59.40 1.70
N GLY A 3 48.89 58.57 1.45
CA GLY A 3 47.43 58.70 1.34
C GLY A 3 46.80 57.42 0.72
N ALA A 4 45.55 57.12 1.13
CA ALA A 4 44.39 56.61 0.38
C ALA A 4 44.39 55.38 -0.60
N GLN A 5 43.45 54.45 -0.30
CA GLN A 5 42.40 53.80 -1.15
C GLN A 5 42.66 52.55 -2.05
N GLY A 6 41.74 51.57 -1.96
CA GLY A 6 41.29 50.74 -3.11
C GLY A 6 40.98 49.22 -2.90
N LEU A 7 39.69 48.90 -2.77
CA LEU A 7 38.92 47.64 -2.99
C LEU A 7 39.58 46.44 -3.71
N ASP A 8 39.34 45.19 -3.25
CA ASP A 8 38.38 44.25 -3.91
C ASP A 8 38.14 42.95 -3.09
N ALA A 9 36.90 42.45 -3.16
CA ALA A 9 36.44 41.19 -2.61
C ALA A 9 36.41 40.13 -3.73
N GLY A 10 37.02 38.95 -3.53
CA GLY A 10 37.18 37.96 -4.60
C GLY A 10 37.04 36.49 -4.19
N ALA A 11 35.82 35.97 -4.37
CA ALA A 11 35.47 34.58 -4.75
C ALA A 11 35.69 33.41 -3.76
N SER A 12 34.61 33.05 -3.06
CA SER A 12 34.28 31.64 -2.72
C SER A 12 33.55 31.01 -3.91
N PRO A 13 33.73 29.71 -4.24
CA PRO A 13 33.17 29.14 -5.45
C PRO A 13 31.65 28.99 -5.32
N LEU A 14 30.92 29.89 -5.97
CA LEU A 14 29.50 29.74 -6.26
C LEU A 14 29.33 28.49 -7.14
N LEU A 15 28.78 27.42 -6.56
CA LEU A 15 28.16 26.34 -7.33
C LEU A 15 27.01 26.96 -8.14
N THR A 16 27.31 27.32 -9.38
CA THR A 16 26.31 27.84 -10.31
C THR A 16 25.33 26.72 -10.69
N VAL A 17 24.07 27.11 -10.90
CA VAL A 17 22.93 26.23 -11.22
C VAL A 17 23.22 25.25 -12.37
N SER A 18 24.12 25.63 -13.29
CA SER A 18 24.61 24.79 -14.40
C SER A 18 25.32 23.51 -13.92
N SER A 19 26.04 23.58 -12.80
CA SER A 19 26.78 22.45 -12.20
C SER A 19 25.83 21.41 -11.60
N CYS A 20 24.73 21.85 -10.97
CA CYS A 20 23.71 20.95 -10.40
C CYS A 20 22.87 20.26 -11.49
N ILE A 21 22.61 20.94 -12.62
CA ILE A 21 21.91 20.35 -13.78
C ILE A 21 22.77 19.26 -14.44
N ARG A 22 24.10 19.48 -14.55
CA ARG A 22 25.03 18.47 -15.08
C ARG A 22 25.12 17.22 -14.21
N ILE A 23 25.08 17.36 -12.88
CA ILE A 23 25.06 16.20 -11.96
C ILE A 23 23.77 15.39 -12.14
N LYS A 24 22.63 16.06 -12.36
CA LYS A 24 21.33 15.42 -12.56
C LYS A 24 21.22 14.71 -13.92
N LEU A 25 21.82 15.25 -14.99
CA LEU A 25 21.88 14.60 -16.30
C LEU A 25 22.83 13.39 -16.31
N LYS A 26 23.94 13.45 -15.57
CA LYS A 26 24.91 12.35 -15.51
C LYS A 26 24.42 11.16 -14.69
N MET A 27 23.55 11.39 -13.70
CA MET A 27 22.87 10.30 -12.98
C MET A 27 21.72 9.66 -13.77
N SER A 28 21.17 10.36 -14.77
CA SER A 28 20.08 9.84 -15.59
C SER A 28 20.56 9.01 -16.80
N SER A 29 21.82 9.19 -17.26
CA SER A 29 22.41 8.33 -18.31
C SER A 29 22.82 6.96 -17.80
N ASP A 30 23.19 6.86 -16.52
CA ASP A 30 23.75 5.62 -15.95
C ASP A 30 22.66 4.66 -15.44
N VAL A 31 21.38 5.08 -15.48
CA VAL A 31 20.22 4.30 -14.99
C VAL A 31 19.24 3.90 -16.11
N LEU A 32 19.36 4.49 -17.31
CA LEU A 32 18.54 4.13 -18.46
C LEU A 32 19.38 3.36 -19.49
N GLY A 33 19.39 2.04 -19.35
CA GLY A 33 19.83 1.13 -20.39
C GLY A 33 19.09 1.41 -21.71
N ALA A 34 19.84 1.37 -22.81
CA ALA A 34 19.37 1.74 -24.14
C ALA A 34 18.17 0.90 -24.62
N SER A 35 16.96 1.46 -24.55
CA SER A 35 15.89 1.24 -25.53
C SER A 35 14.78 2.26 -25.28
N GLU A 36 14.17 2.75 -26.36
CA GLU A 36 13.06 3.73 -26.41
C GLU A 36 13.45 5.21 -26.47
N MET A 37 14.21 5.54 -27.51
CA MET A 37 14.29 6.89 -28.04
C MET A 37 13.45 6.97 -29.32
N SER A 38 12.13 7.21 -29.20
CA SER A 38 11.32 7.85 -30.25
C SER A 38 9.88 8.13 -29.78
N ARG A 39 9.59 9.38 -29.41
CA ARG A 39 8.31 10.07 -29.66
C ARG A 39 8.42 11.53 -29.17
N ARG A 40 8.18 12.48 -30.07
CA ARG A 40 8.22 13.93 -29.82
C ARG A 40 7.02 14.40 -28.98
N PRO A 41 7.15 15.45 -28.16
CA PRO A 41 6.02 16.07 -27.48
C PRO A 41 5.36 17.12 -28.37
N GLN A 42 4.04 17.03 -28.56
CA GLN A 42 3.21 18.14 -29.02
C GLN A 42 2.00 18.30 -28.09
N ASP A 43 1.88 19.55 -27.62
CA ASP A 43 0.68 20.33 -27.33
C ASP A 43 -0.31 19.83 -26.28
N THR A 44 -0.42 20.60 -25.19
CA THR A 44 -1.70 21.13 -24.69
C THR A 44 -1.41 22.24 -23.68
N GLU A 45 -1.38 23.48 -24.17
CA GLU A 45 -1.59 24.67 -23.35
C GLU A 45 -3.07 24.69 -22.91
N GLY A 46 -3.30 24.89 -21.61
CA GLY A 46 -4.62 25.09 -21.04
C GLY A 46 -4.50 25.98 -19.81
N SER A 47 -4.81 27.25 -19.97
CA SER A 47 -4.79 28.29 -18.94
C SER A 47 -5.84 28.02 -17.85
N ALA A 48 -5.38 27.73 -16.64
CA ALA A 48 -6.21 27.76 -15.44
C ALA A 48 -6.13 29.17 -14.83
N SER A 49 -7.27 29.83 -14.70
CA SER A 49 -7.42 31.18 -14.17
C SER A 49 -6.99 31.27 -12.70
N ASP A 50 -6.23 32.33 -12.43
CA ASP A 50 -5.32 32.45 -11.32
C ASP A 50 -5.92 33.20 -10.11
N GLY A 51 -7.00 32.65 -9.55
CA GLY A 51 -7.61 33.21 -8.34
C GLY A 51 -6.79 32.89 -7.07
N SER A 52 -6.21 31.69 -7.01
CA SER A 52 -5.54 31.21 -5.80
C SER A 52 -4.14 31.79 -5.54
N LEU A 53 -3.42 32.25 -6.60
CA LEU A 53 -2.11 32.88 -6.42
C LEU A 53 -2.22 34.29 -5.84
N ASN A 54 -3.31 35.01 -6.13
CA ASN A 54 -3.53 36.35 -5.58
C ASN A 54 -3.89 36.29 -4.08
N ASP A 55 -4.75 35.34 -3.68
CA ASP A 55 -5.15 35.16 -2.28
C ASP A 55 -3.95 34.78 -1.39
N ALA A 56 -3.05 33.93 -1.91
CA ALA A 56 -1.82 33.54 -1.22
C ALA A 56 -0.79 34.70 -1.12
N ALA A 57 -0.73 35.56 -2.14
CA ALA A 57 0.13 36.75 -2.16
C ALA A 57 -0.40 37.86 -1.23
N GLU A 58 -1.71 37.96 -1.05
CA GLU A 58 -2.35 38.89 -0.12
C GLU A 58 -2.17 38.45 1.34
N PHE A 59 -2.27 37.14 1.62
CA PHE A 59 -1.97 36.56 2.93
C PHE A 59 -0.52 36.82 3.39
N CYS A 60 0.45 36.78 2.48
CA CYS A 60 1.86 37.07 2.80
C CYS A 60 2.12 38.56 3.05
N ARG A 61 1.38 39.46 2.39
CA ARG A 61 1.47 40.92 2.65
C ARG A 61 0.90 41.30 4.02
N GLN A 62 -0.07 40.53 4.52
CA GLN A 62 -0.66 40.75 5.85
C GLN A 62 0.21 40.21 7.00
N GLN A 63 1.12 39.26 6.74
CA GLN A 63 2.07 38.75 7.73
C GLN A 63 3.41 39.49 7.63
N GLY A 64 3.45 40.70 8.18
CA GLY A 64 4.67 41.50 8.27
C GLY A 64 5.79 40.77 9.02
N GLY A 65 6.94 40.63 8.35
CA GLY A 65 8.26 40.49 9.00
C GLY A 65 8.52 39.19 9.77
N SER A 66 8.66 38.06 9.07
CA SER A 66 9.49 36.96 9.59
C SER A 66 10.20 36.18 8.46
N GLY A 67 11.39 36.67 8.09
CA GLY A 67 12.61 35.86 7.95
C GLY A 67 12.68 34.69 6.96
N LEU A 68 11.71 34.43 6.10
CA LEU A 68 11.87 33.45 5.02
C LEU A 68 12.44 34.15 3.79
N SER A 69 13.73 33.93 3.51
CA SER A 69 14.34 34.45 2.28
C SER A 69 13.59 33.97 1.04
N LEU A 70 13.54 34.77 -0.03
CA LEU A 70 13.01 34.33 -1.32
C LEU A 70 13.68 33.03 -1.80
N SER A 71 14.92 32.74 -1.40
CA SER A 71 15.60 31.46 -1.67
C SER A 71 15.00 30.27 -0.90
N SER A 72 14.56 30.47 0.34
CA SER A 72 13.78 29.48 1.11
C SER A 72 12.41 29.26 0.47
N PHE A 73 11.80 30.33 -0.05
CA PHE A 73 10.54 30.30 -0.78
C PHE A 73 10.68 29.63 -2.15
N LEU A 74 11.81 29.78 -2.85
CA LEU A 74 12.13 29.09 -4.11
C LEU A 74 12.48 27.61 -3.88
N LEU A 75 13.10 27.24 -2.76
CA LEU A 75 13.21 25.83 -2.32
C LEU A 75 11.82 25.24 -2.05
N LEU A 76 10.89 26.03 -1.50
CA LEU A 76 9.47 25.68 -1.39
C LEU A 76 8.72 25.72 -2.74
N LYS A 77 9.12 26.55 -3.70
CA LYS A 77 8.46 26.74 -5.01
C LYS A 77 9.07 25.91 -6.15
N TYR A 78 10.23 25.28 -5.97
CA TYR A 78 10.91 24.46 -6.99
C TYR A 78 11.54 23.16 -6.43
N GLY A 79 11.69 23.03 -5.11
CA GLY A 79 12.07 21.77 -4.45
C GLY A 79 10.92 21.06 -3.73
N PHE A 80 9.82 21.77 -3.47
CA PHE A 80 8.67 21.27 -2.69
C PHE A 80 7.37 21.14 -3.52
N VAL A 81 7.43 21.46 -4.81
CA VAL A 81 6.30 21.32 -5.76
C VAL A 81 5.90 19.85 -5.96
N GLU A 82 6.81 18.91 -5.67
CA GLU A 82 6.59 17.48 -5.93
C GLU A 82 6.27 16.64 -4.67
N THR A 83 6.53 17.16 -3.46
CA THR A 83 6.28 16.35 -2.25
C THR A 83 4.85 16.55 -1.77
N ASP A 84 3.95 15.72 -2.29
CA ASP A 84 2.60 15.57 -1.75
C ASP A 84 2.63 14.99 -0.32
N ILE A 85 1.62 15.31 0.50
CA ILE A 85 1.53 14.80 1.89
C ILE A 85 1.50 13.26 1.92
N MET A 86 0.93 12.63 0.89
CA MET A 86 0.90 11.19 0.74
C MET A 86 2.29 10.62 0.46
N SER A 87 3.10 11.26 -0.40
CA SER A 87 4.50 10.87 -0.64
C SER A 87 5.34 11.03 0.62
N ALA A 88 5.20 12.16 1.34
CA ALA A 88 5.89 12.37 2.60
C ALA A 88 5.55 11.29 3.64
N ALA A 89 4.28 10.88 3.69
CA ALA A 89 3.81 9.82 4.56
C ALA A 89 4.33 8.44 4.13
N GLU A 90 4.34 8.14 2.82
CA GLU A 90 4.84 6.88 2.24
C GLU A 90 6.31 6.62 2.56
N TYR A 91 7.13 7.68 2.58
CA TYR A 91 8.55 7.62 2.90
C TYR A 91 8.88 7.96 4.36
N GLY A 92 7.87 8.11 5.23
CA GLY A 92 8.07 8.24 6.67
C GLY A 92 8.59 9.60 7.13
N ASN A 93 8.50 10.64 6.30
CA ASN A 93 8.94 11.98 6.65
C ASN A 93 7.90 12.68 7.55
N LEU A 94 7.87 12.31 8.84
CA LEU A 94 6.93 12.84 9.82
C LEU A 94 6.98 14.37 9.92
N ARG A 95 8.16 14.98 9.76
CA ARG A 95 8.31 16.45 9.79
C ARG A 95 7.56 17.09 8.64
N ALA A 96 7.77 16.61 7.41
CA ALA A 96 7.04 17.08 6.24
C ALA A 96 5.54 16.83 6.38
N VAL A 97 5.12 15.65 6.86
CA VAL A 97 3.70 15.34 7.14
C VAL A 97 3.08 16.37 8.10
N LYS A 98 3.75 16.69 9.21
CA LYS A 98 3.25 17.68 10.19
C LYS A 98 3.12 19.08 9.59
N VAL A 99 4.08 19.52 8.78
CA VAL A 99 4.05 20.84 8.12
C VAL A 99 2.96 20.88 7.05
N LEU A 100 2.92 19.89 6.16
CA LEU A 100 1.95 19.79 5.06
C LEU A 100 0.53 19.70 5.57
N LEU A 101 0.28 18.95 6.66
CA LEU A 101 -1.05 18.81 7.24
C LEU A 101 -1.56 20.10 7.89
N LYS A 102 -0.66 20.97 8.40
CA LYS A 102 -1.03 22.30 8.90
C LYS A 102 -1.37 23.26 7.76
N MET A 103 -0.66 23.17 6.64
CA MET A 103 -0.84 24.07 5.49
C MET A 103 -2.03 23.69 4.61
N LYS A 104 -2.20 22.39 4.32
CA LYS A 104 -3.17 21.89 3.32
C LYS A 104 -4.37 21.15 3.93
N GLY A 105 -4.34 20.86 5.24
CA GLY A 105 -5.36 20.04 5.89
C GLY A 105 -5.30 18.56 5.51
N SER A 106 -6.24 17.76 6.04
CA SER A 106 -6.38 16.36 5.64
C SER A 106 -7.22 16.27 4.35
N THR A 107 -6.68 15.64 3.33
CA THR A 107 -7.32 15.52 2.02
C THR A 107 -7.32 14.07 1.55
N GLN A 108 -8.32 13.74 0.72
CA GLN A 108 -8.30 12.55 -0.10
C GLN A 108 -7.98 12.93 -1.54
N ASN A 109 -7.21 12.10 -2.24
CA ASN A 109 -7.02 12.29 -3.68
C ASN A 109 -8.25 11.78 -4.46
N LYS A 110 -8.23 11.88 -5.80
CA LYS A 110 -9.34 11.43 -6.67
C LYS A 110 -9.72 9.95 -6.48
N LEU A 111 -8.82 9.12 -5.94
CA LEU A 111 -9.04 7.70 -5.68
C LEU A 111 -9.53 7.43 -4.24
N GLY A 112 -9.71 8.47 -3.44
CA GLY A 112 -10.07 8.37 -2.03
C GLY A 112 -8.88 8.02 -1.12
N GLU A 113 -7.64 8.08 -1.60
CA GLU A 113 -6.47 7.76 -0.77
C GLU A 113 -6.14 8.88 0.20
N THR A 114 -5.58 8.53 1.35
CA THR A 114 -5.11 9.48 2.38
C THR A 114 -3.63 9.31 2.65
N ALA A 115 -3.03 10.26 3.37
CA ALA A 115 -1.67 10.15 3.85
C ALA A 115 -1.50 8.95 4.81
N LEU A 116 -2.49 8.68 5.65
CA LEU A 116 -2.50 7.53 6.56
C LEU A 116 -2.36 6.20 5.81
N MET A 117 -3.06 6.05 4.68
CA MET A 117 -2.97 4.85 3.84
C MET A 117 -1.56 4.65 3.28
N ARG A 118 -0.91 5.73 2.84
CA ARG A 118 0.47 5.66 2.34
C ARG A 118 1.49 5.44 3.46
N ALA A 119 1.32 6.03 4.63
CA ALA A 119 2.14 5.73 5.81
C ALA A 119 2.03 4.25 6.24
N ALA A 120 0.82 3.70 6.20
CA ALA A 120 0.57 2.29 6.49
C ALA A 120 1.22 1.37 5.44
N TYR A 121 1.15 1.74 4.17
CA TYR A 121 1.81 1.03 3.06
C TYR A 121 3.35 1.02 3.19
N GLY A 122 3.95 2.18 3.50
CA GLY A 122 5.39 2.32 3.73
C GLY A 122 5.87 1.63 5.01
N GLY A 123 4.98 1.51 6.01
CA GLY A 123 5.32 0.92 7.30
C GLY A 123 6.01 1.92 8.21
N HIS A 124 5.41 3.10 8.38
CA HIS A 124 5.94 4.18 9.22
C HIS A 124 5.02 4.44 10.42
N PRO A 125 5.19 3.71 11.55
CA PRO A 125 4.28 3.74 12.69
C PRO A 125 4.09 5.13 13.30
N GLU A 126 5.13 5.96 13.30
CA GLU A 126 5.03 7.34 13.81
C GLU A 126 4.13 8.23 12.93
N CYS A 127 4.22 8.08 11.61
CA CYS A 127 3.30 8.74 10.68
C CYS A 127 1.88 8.19 10.85
N VAL A 128 1.74 6.87 10.97
CA VAL A 128 0.44 6.20 11.22
C VAL A 128 -0.21 6.74 12.49
N LYS A 129 0.48 6.70 13.62
CA LYS A 129 0.00 7.18 14.92
C LYS A 129 -0.41 8.66 14.88
N PHE A 130 0.35 9.49 14.17
CA PHE A 130 0.05 10.91 14.03
C PHE A 130 -1.21 11.15 13.17
N LEU A 131 -1.29 10.48 12.02
CA LEU A 131 -2.37 10.68 11.04
C LEU A 131 -3.68 9.98 11.44
N LEU A 132 -3.61 8.89 12.20
CA LEU A 132 -4.76 8.09 12.66
C LEU A 132 -5.82 8.95 13.36
N LYS A 133 -5.40 9.96 14.13
CA LYS A 133 -6.31 10.88 14.85
C LYS A 133 -7.25 11.67 13.93
N ARG A 134 -6.85 11.89 12.67
CA ARG A 134 -7.59 12.71 11.70
C ARG A 134 -8.14 11.90 10.53
N GLU A 135 -7.47 10.81 10.18
CA GLU A 135 -7.74 10.03 8.97
C GLU A 135 -8.23 8.62 9.24
N GLY A 136 -8.27 8.19 10.50
CA GLY A 136 -8.72 6.86 10.89
C GLY A 136 -10.13 6.56 10.41
N GLY A 137 -10.30 5.41 9.76
CA GLY A 137 -11.59 4.96 9.24
C GLY A 137 -11.97 5.54 7.87
N LYS A 138 -11.17 6.45 7.30
CA LYS A 138 -11.34 6.88 5.90
C LYS A 138 -11.04 5.72 4.95
N ARG A 139 -11.70 5.72 3.79
CA ARG A 139 -11.64 4.64 2.80
C ARG A 139 -11.39 5.19 1.40
N ARG A 140 -10.67 4.41 0.58
CA ARG A 140 -10.62 4.62 -0.88
C ARG A 140 -12.00 4.43 -1.49
N ASN A 141 -12.16 4.83 -2.74
CA ASN A 141 -13.42 4.64 -3.49
C ASN A 141 -13.84 3.16 -3.61
N ASN A 142 -12.87 2.24 -3.58
CA ASN A 142 -13.13 0.79 -3.57
C ASN A 142 -13.32 0.20 -2.16
N GLY A 143 -13.33 1.04 -1.12
CA GLY A 143 -13.47 0.66 0.28
C GLY A 143 -12.17 0.27 1.00
N THR A 144 -11.02 0.27 0.33
CA THR A 144 -9.72 -0.09 0.95
C THR A 144 -9.33 0.89 2.06
N THR A 145 -8.84 0.36 3.18
CA THR A 145 -8.42 1.11 4.39
C THR A 145 -6.89 1.14 4.54
N ALA A 146 -6.38 1.89 5.52
CA ALA A 146 -4.95 1.88 5.84
C ALA A 146 -4.52 0.54 6.44
N LEU A 147 -5.36 -0.08 7.28
CA LEU A 147 -5.10 -1.38 7.87
C LEU A 147 -4.89 -2.47 6.81
N MET A 148 -5.68 -2.46 5.73
CA MET A 148 -5.50 -3.40 4.60
C MET A 148 -4.16 -3.20 3.88
N TYR A 149 -3.68 -1.96 3.74
CA TYR A 149 -2.35 -1.70 3.18
C TYR A 149 -1.22 -2.18 4.09
N ALA A 150 -1.31 -1.93 5.40
CA ALA A 150 -0.33 -2.42 6.37
C ALA A 150 -0.27 -3.96 6.38
N ALA A 151 -1.44 -4.62 6.41
CA ALA A 151 -1.56 -6.07 6.39
C ALA A 151 -0.96 -6.68 5.11
N ARG A 152 -1.30 -6.14 3.93
CA ARG A 152 -0.71 -6.57 2.64
C ARG A 152 0.82 -6.48 2.64
N ARG A 153 1.37 -5.42 3.24
CA ARG A 153 2.81 -5.10 3.24
C ARG A 153 3.57 -5.73 4.42
N GLY A 154 2.88 -6.44 5.32
CA GLY A 154 3.49 -7.09 6.48
C GLY A 154 4.03 -6.10 7.52
N LYS A 155 3.37 -4.94 7.68
CA LYS A 155 3.80 -3.88 8.60
C LYS A 155 3.12 -4.03 9.96
N LEU A 156 3.63 -4.94 10.78
CA LEU A 156 2.99 -5.38 12.03
C LEU A 156 2.67 -4.23 12.99
N GLU A 157 3.61 -3.33 13.22
CA GLU A 157 3.43 -2.21 14.16
C GLU A 157 2.34 -1.26 13.66
N SER A 158 2.27 -1.03 12.35
CA SER A 158 1.18 -0.26 11.73
C SER A 158 -0.16 -0.99 11.85
N VAL A 159 -0.19 -2.32 11.69
CA VAL A 159 -1.40 -3.15 11.91
C VAL A 159 -1.91 -2.98 13.33
N GLN A 160 -1.04 -3.13 14.33
CA GLN A 160 -1.40 -2.99 15.74
C GLN A 160 -1.97 -1.60 16.06
N LEU A 161 -1.35 -0.53 15.56
CA LEU A 161 -1.84 0.84 15.76
C LEU A 161 -3.22 1.09 15.11
N LEU A 162 -3.48 0.46 13.97
CA LEU A 162 -4.71 0.67 13.19
C LEU A 162 -5.86 -0.24 13.66
N LEU A 163 -5.56 -1.35 14.31
CA LEU A 163 -6.52 -2.42 14.62
C LEU A 163 -7.72 -1.94 15.44
N GLU A 164 -7.50 -1.08 16.45
CA GLU A 164 -8.58 -0.57 17.28
C GLU A 164 -9.61 0.21 16.45
N ARG A 165 -9.13 1.04 15.52
CA ARG A 165 -9.96 1.97 14.76
C ARG A 165 -10.51 1.38 13.47
N GLU A 166 -9.76 0.51 12.81
CA GLU A 166 -10.08 0.01 11.47
C GLU A 166 -10.35 -1.50 11.40
N GLY A 167 -10.10 -2.25 12.48
CA GLY A 167 -10.33 -3.70 12.50
C GLY A 167 -11.80 -4.04 12.27
N GLY A 168 -12.05 -5.02 11.40
CA GLY A 168 -13.39 -5.44 10.99
C GLY A 168 -13.99 -4.60 9.85
N MET A 169 -13.30 -3.56 9.37
CA MET A 169 -13.72 -2.83 8.18
C MET A 169 -13.54 -3.70 6.93
N LYS A 170 -14.55 -3.67 6.05
CA LYS A 170 -14.55 -4.36 4.75
C LYS A 170 -14.45 -3.38 3.59
N LYS A 171 -13.75 -3.77 2.53
CA LYS A 171 -13.81 -3.05 1.24
C LYS A 171 -15.05 -3.48 0.44
N ASN A 172 -15.28 -2.91 -0.74
CA ASN A 172 -16.56 -3.05 -1.44
C ASN A 172 -16.94 -4.51 -1.81
N ASN A 173 -15.94 -5.38 -2.02
CA ASN A 173 -16.17 -6.81 -2.28
C ASN A 173 -16.23 -7.67 -0.99
N GLY A 174 -16.20 -7.05 0.19
CA GLY A 174 -16.28 -7.71 1.49
C GLY A 174 -14.94 -8.15 2.08
N GLU A 175 -13.82 -7.97 1.37
CA GLU A 175 -12.50 -8.38 1.87
C GLU A 175 -12.04 -7.55 3.07
N THR A 176 -11.30 -8.19 3.98
CA THR A 176 -10.77 -7.64 5.23
C THR A 176 -9.25 -7.55 5.21
N ALA A 177 -8.63 -6.94 6.22
CA ALA A 177 -7.17 -6.87 6.31
C ALA A 177 -6.55 -8.25 6.54
N LEU A 178 -7.21 -9.14 7.30
CA LEU A 178 -6.76 -10.52 7.53
C LEU A 178 -6.66 -11.30 6.22
N MET A 179 -7.61 -11.13 5.30
CA MET A 179 -7.57 -11.76 3.97
C MET A 179 -6.35 -11.29 3.16
N TYR A 180 -6.00 -10.00 3.24
CA TYR A 180 -4.77 -9.47 2.62
C TYR A 180 -3.51 -10.01 3.30
N ALA A 181 -3.46 -10.09 4.64
CA ALA A 181 -2.31 -10.66 5.34
C ALA A 181 -2.11 -12.13 4.92
N ALA A 182 -3.18 -12.91 4.87
CA ALA A 182 -3.18 -14.32 4.48
C ALA A 182 -2.76 -14.52 3.02
N GLN A 183 -3.34 -13.77 2.09
CA GLN A 183 -3.00 -13.81 0.65
C GLN A 183 -1.51 -13.58 0.38
N TYR A 184 -0.88 -12.66 1.14
CA TYR A 184 0.51 -12.27 0.94
C TYR A 184 1.47 -12.93 1.95
N GLY A 185 1.04 -13.97 2.67
CA GLY A 185 1.89 -14.73 3.58
C GLY A 185 2.44 -13.95 4.76
N ARG A 186 1.71 -12.93 5.24
CA ARG A 186 2.12 -12.05 6.36
C ARG A 186 1.65 -12.64 7.68
N ARG A 187 2.26 -13.75 8.11
CA ARG A 187 1.83 -14.56 9.27
C ARG A 187 1.65 -13.73 10.54
N GLU A 188 2.61 -12.86 10.89
CA GLU A 188 2.57 -12.04 12.11
C GLU A 188 1.41 -11.03 12.07
N CYS A 189 1.15 -10.45 10.90
CA CYS A 189 0.00 -9.55 10.73
C CYS A 189 -1.31 -10.32 10.80
N ALA A 190 -1.38 -11.53 10.23
CA ALA A 190 -2.55 -12.38 10.31
C ALA A 190 -2.86 -12.76 11.77
N GLU A 191 -1.82 -13.08 12.55
CA GLU A 191 -1.93 -13.39 13.98
C GLU A 191 -2.52 -12.21 14.76
N ALA A 192 -2.01 -11.00 14.55
CA ALA A 192 -2.53 -9.79 15.20
C ALA A 192 -3.99 -9.45 14.80
N LEU A 193 -4.45 -9.91 13.64
CA LEU A 193 -5.78 -9.63 13.10
C LEU A 193 -6.81 -10.71 13.46
N LEU A 194 -6.36 -11.90 13.88
CA LEU A 194 -7.18 -13.10 13.99
C LEU A 194 -8.37 -12.95 14.93
N ASP A 195 -8.16 -12.35 16.11
CA ASP A 195 -9.21 -12.21 17.11
C ASP A 195 -10.36 -11.30 16.64
N LYS A 196 -10.04 -10.31 15.80
CA LYS A 196 -11.01 -9.29 15.37
C LYS A 196 -11.64 -9.61 14.01
N GLU A 197 -10.92 -10.32 13.14
CA GLU A 197 -11.36 -10.57 11.77
C GLU A 197 -11.48 -12.05 11.39
N GLY A 198 -11.08 -12.98 12.26
CA GLY A 198 -11.17 -14.42 12.01
C GLY A 198 -12.62 -14.88 11.77
N GLY A 199 -12.82 -15.67 10.72
CA GLY A 199 -14.14 -16.16 10.32
C GLY A 199 -14.96 -15.14 9.52
N MET A 200 -14.44 -13.93 9.27
CA MET A 200 -15.08 -12.99 8.35
C MET A 200 -14.98 -13.48 6.91
N ARG A 201 -15.98 -13.12 6.11
CA ARG A 201 -16.12 -13.57 4.72
C ARG A 201 -16.28 -12.40 3.77
N ALA A 202 -15.65 -12.52 2.59
CA ALA A 202 -15.91 -11.66 1.44
C ALA A 202 -17.28 -11.99 0.82
N ASN A 203 -17.76 -11.13 -0.08
CA ASN A 203 -19.08 -11.30 -0.71
C ASN A 203 -19.17 -12.59 -1.56
N SER A 204 -18.04 -13.06 -2.07
CA SER A 204 -17.88 -14.34 -2.79
C SER A 204 -17.81 -15.55 -1.85
N GLY A 205 -17.85 -15.34 -0.54
CA GLY A 205 -17.71 -16.37 0.49
C GLY A 205 -16.26 -16.72 0.83
N TRP A 206 -15.28 -16.07 0.22
CA TRP A 206 -13.85 -16.29 0.50
C TRP A 206 -13.48 -15.88 1.93
N THR A 207 -12.62 -16.69 2.54
CA THR A 207 -12.03 -16.49 3.88
C THR A 207 -10.53 -16.23 3.77
N ALA A 208 -9.90 -15.85 4.88
CA ALA A 208 -8.45 -15.67 4.91
C ALA A 208 -7.71 -17.00 4.69
N LEU A 209 -8.20 -18.10 5.26
CA LEU A 209 -7.66 -19.44 5.07
C LEU A 209 -7.66 -19.85 3.59
N MET A 210 -8.72 -19.56 2.85
CA MET A 210 -8.80 -19.83 1.41
C MET A 210 -7.78 -19.02 0.62
N HIS A 211 -7.60 -17.72 0.94
CA HIS A 211 -6.56 -16.90 0.31
C HIS A 211 -5.15 -17.43 0.60
N ALA A 212 -4.87 -17.86 1.83
CA ALA A 212 -3.57 -18.44 2.18
C ALA A 212 -3.33 -19.77 1.43
N ALA A 213 -4.33 -20.64 1.39
CA ALA A 213 -4.25 -21.94 0.72
C ALA A 213 -4.04 -21.80 -0.80
N ASP A 214 -4.80 -20.90 -1.46
CA ASP A 214 -4.69 -20.59 -2.89
C ASP A 214 -3.30 -20.05 -3.27
N ASN A 215 -2.66 -19.31 -2.36
CA ASN A 215 -1.35 -18.68 -2.57
C ASN A 215 -0.19 -19.48 -1.95
N GLY A 216 -0.42 -20.71 -1.47
CA GLY A 216 0.63 -21.57 -0.91
C GLY A 216 1.27 -21.07 0.39
N CYS A 217 0.59 -20.17 1.11
CA CYS A 217 1.08 -19.54 2.34
C CYS A 217 0.85 -20.45 3.56
N SER A 218 1.57 -21.57 3.64
CA SER A 218 1.37 -22.64 4.64
C SER A 218 1.45 -22.17 6.10
N ASP A 219 2.28 -21.17 6.40
CA ASP A 219 2.37 -20.55 7.73
C ASP A 219 1.07 -19.85 8.14
N CYS A 220 0.42 -19.15 7.21
CA CYS A 220 -0.90 -18.56 7.44
C CYS A 220 -1.98 -19.65 7.52
N VAL A 221 -1.88 -20.71 6.72
CA VAL A 221 -2.80 -21.86 6.80
C VAL A 221 -2.75 -22.50 8.19
N ARG A 222 -1.55 -22.76 8.71
CA ARG A 222 -1.36 -23.32 10.06
C ARG A 222 -1.99 -22.47 11.16
N LEU A 223 -1.87 -21.14 11.04
CA LEU A 223 -2.46 -20.20 11.99
C LEU A 223 -4.00 -20.17 11.91
N LEU A 224 -4.56 -20.27 10.70
CA LEU A 224 -5.97 -20.00 10.44
C LEU A 224 -6.87 -21.24 10.49
N VAL A 225 -6.30 -22.44 10.34
CA VAL A 225 -7.06 -23.68 10.15
C VAL A 225 -8.09 -23.90 11.25
N ASP A 226 -7.72 -23.82 12.53
CA ASP A 226 -8.65 -24.09 13.63
C ASP A 226 -9.79 -23.07 13.77
N LYS A 227 -9.69 -21.92 13.10
CA LYS A 227 -10.70 -20.86 13.16
C LYS A 227 -11.64 -20.87 11.96
N GLU A 228 -11.15 -21.29 10.80
CA GLU A 228 -11.85 -21.15 9.52
C GLU A 228 -12.02 -22.46 8.75
N ASP A 229 -11.67 -23.61 9.34
CA ASP A 229 -11.86 -24.91 8.69
C ASP A 229 -13.32 -25.17 8.33
N GLY A 230 -13.52 -25.88 7.22
CA GLY A 230 -14.84 -26.31 6.76
C GLY A 230 -15.71 -25.19 6.17
N MET A 231 -15.24 -23.94 6.21
CA MET A 231 -15.87 -22.84 5.51
C MET A 231 -15.78 -23.05 3.99
N LYS A 232 -16.81 -22.61 3.25
CA LYS A 232 -16.92 -22.80 1.81
C LYS A 232 -17.22 -21.49 1.08
N THR A 233 -16.65 -21.26 -0.10
CA THR A 233 -17.08 -20.16 -0.98
C THR A 233 -18.53 -20.32 -1.43
N ASN A 234 -19.10 -19.32 -2.11
CA ASN A 234 -20.46 -19.41 -2.65
C ASN A 234 -20.64 -20.54 -3.69
N ASN A 235 -19.53 -21.04 -4.25
CA ASN A 235 -19.52 -22.18 -5.17
C ASN A 235 -19.23 -23.52 -4.46
N GLY A 236 -19.07 -23.50 -3.13
CA GLY A 236 -18.82 -24.68 -2.32
C GLY A 236 -17.36 -25.11 -2.21
N TRP A 237 -16.41 -24.26 -2.64
CA TRP A 237 -14.98 -24.58 -2.56
C TRP A 237 -14.43 -24.34 -1.16
N THR A 238 -13.62 -25.28 -0.65
CA THR A 238 -12.91 -25.16 0.63
C THR A 238 -11.47 -24.69 0.42
N ALA A 239 -10.74 -24.40 1.50
CA ALA A 239 -9.33 -24.05 1.42
C ALA A 239 -8.47 -25.20 0.83
N LEU A 240 -8.75 -26.45 1.20
CA LEU A 240 -8.05 -27.62 0.67
C LEU A 240 -8.25 -27.78 -0.84
N MET A 241 -9.44 -27.45 -1.37
CA MET A 241 -9.70 -27.47 -2.81
C MET A 241 -8.86 -26.43 -3.55
N HIS A 242 -8.68 -25.23 -2.97
CA HIS A 242 -7.78 -24.21 -3.52
C HIS A 242 -6.31 -24.62 -3.44
N ALA A 243 -5.86 -25.23 -2.33
CA ALA A 243 -4.50 -25.79 -2.22
C ALA A 243 -4.24 -26.90 -3.24
N ALA A 244 -5.22 -27.80 -3.43
CA ALA A 244 -5.16 -28.88 -4.42
C ALA A 244 -5.12 -28.33 -5.84
N GLN A 245 -5.90 -27.29 -6.17
CA GLN A 245 -5.86 -26.64 -7.48
C GLN A 245 -4.48 -26.02 -7.75
N GLY A 246 -3.92 -25.32 -6.75
CA GLY A 246 -2.64 -24.62 -6.85
C GLY A 246 -1.39 -25.51 -6.74
N GLY A 247 -1.53 -26.79 -6.39
CA GLY A 247 -0.39 -27.69 -6.20
C GLY A 247 0.38 -27.46 -4.88
N HIS A 248 -0.26 -26.84 -3.89
CA HIS A 248 0.37 -26.45 -2.63
C HIS A 248 0.36 -27.59 -1.60
N LEU A 249 1.30 -28.52 -1.72
CA LEU A 249 1.34 -29.76 -0.92
C LEU A 249 1.32 -29.53 0.59
N GLU A 250 2.11 -28.58 1.10
CA GLU A 250 2.16 -28.34 2.55
C GLU A 250 0.86 -27.70 3.08
N CYS A 251 0.18 -26.87 2.29
CA CYS A 251 -1.16 -26.41 2.64
C CYS A 251 -2.15 -27.58 2.66
N ALA A 252 -2.08 -28.48 1.68
CA ALA A 252 -2.93 -29.66 1.63
C ALA A 252 -2.73 -30.57 2.84
N ARG A 253 -1.48 -30.79 3.27
CA ARG A 253 -1.13 -31.55 4.48
C ARG A 253 -1.75 -30.96 5.74
N LEU A 254 -1.73 -29.63 5.89
CA LEU A 254 -2.31 -28.97 7.06
C LEU A 254 -3.84 -29.03 7.09
N LEU A 255 -4.48 -29.18 5.92
CA LEU A 255 -5.93 -29.11 5.79
C LEU A 255 -6.62 -30.47 5.66
N MET A 256 -5.88 -31.54 5.33
CA MET A 256 -6.46 -32.84 5.00
C MET A 256 -7.34 -33.43 6.10
N ASP A 257 -6.91 -33.33 7.36
CA ASP A 257 -7.64 -33.93 8.49
C ASP A 257 -8.99 -33.25 8.74
N LYS A 258 -9.13 -32.00 8.29
CA LYS A 258 -10.35 -31.19 8.48
C LYS A 258 -11.26 -31.22 7.25
N GLU A 259 -10.70 -31.25 6.05
CA GLU A 259 -11.45 -30.95 4.82
C GLU A 259 -11.41 -32.06 3.75
N LYS A 260 -10.65 -33.15 3.90
CA LYS A 260 -10.45 -34.18 2.84
C LYS A 260 -11.75 -34.71 2.22
N GLY A 261 -12.79 -34.93 3.04
CA GLY A 261 -14.07 -35.48 2.58
C GLY A 261 -15.09 -34.44 2.07
N MET A 262 -14.74 -33.15 2.06
CA MET A 262 -15.68 -32.11 1.66
C MET A 262 -15.86 -32.04 0.14
N GLN A 263 -17.06 -31.64 -0.27
CA GLN A 263 -17.49 -31.57 -1.67
C GLN A 263 -17.99 -30.18 -2.07
N THR A 264 -17.78 -29.83 -3.34
CA THR A 264 -18.34 -28.64 -3.98
C THR A 264 -19.86 -28.70 -4.03
N THR A 265 -20.51 -27.53 -4.00
CA THR A 265 -21.98 -27.43 -4.02
C THR A 265 -22.53 -26.91 -5.35
N ARG A 266 -21.70 -26.28 -6.16
CA ARG A 266 -22.06 -25.74 -7.48
C ARG A 266 -20.98 -26.06 -8.49
N GLU A 267 -21.36 -26.01 -9.76
CA GLU A 267 -20.40 -26.07 -10.83
C GLU A 267 -19.54 -24.80 -10.87
N TRP A 268 -18.22 -24.98 -10.94
CA TRP A 268 -17.27 -23.87 -11.06
C TRP A 268 -15.96 -24.37 -11.67
N LEU A 269 -15.35 -23.59 -12.56
CA LEU A 269 -14.11 -23.97 -13.28
C LEU A 269 -14.20 -25.35 -13.97
N GLY A 270 -15.39 -25.74 -14.44
CA GLY A 270 -15.63 -27.05 -15.06
C GLY A 270 -15.65 -28.23 -14.09
N PHE A 271 -15.67 -28.00 -12.78
CA PHE A 271 -15.87 -29.02 -11.76
C PHE A 271 -17.36 -29.07 -11.36
N PRO A 272 -18.06 -30.21 -11.53
CA PRO A 272 -19.46 -30.33 -11.13
C PRO A 272 -19.62 -30.32 -9.60
N PRO A 273 -20.86 -30.15 -9.09
CA PRO A 273 -21.16 -30.42 -7.68
C PRO A 273 -20.72 -31.83 -7.27
N GLY A 274 -20.32 -32.01 -6.01
CA GLY A 274 -19.81 -33.30 -5.52
C GLY A 274 -18.31 -33.51 -5.72
N THR A 275 -17.60 -32.58 -6.38
CA THR A 275 -16.15 -32.66 -6.58
C THR A 275 -15.40 -32.51 -5.26
N THR A 276 -14.43 -33.39 -5.00
CA THR A 276 -13.52 -33.33 -3.84
C THR A 276 -12.17 -32.69 -4.17
N ALA A 277 -11.36 -32.37 -3.15
CA ALA A 277 -10.00 -31.90 -3.37
C ALA A 277 -9.09 -32.94 -4.06
N LEU A 278 -9.35 -34.24 -3.86
CA LEU A 278 -8.65 -35.32 -4.55
C LEU A 278 -8.93 -35.28 -6.06
N ASP A 279 -10.18 -35.08 -6.46
CA ASP A 279 -10.57 -34.98 -7.87
C ASP A 279 -9.91 -33.77 -8.56
N ILE A 280 -9.81 -32.65 -7.84
CA ILE A 280 -9.14 -31.43 -8.30
C ILE A 280 -7.63 -31.71 -8.47
N ALA A 281 -6.97 -32.30 -7.47
CA ALA A 281 -5.55 -32.63 -7.54
C ALA A 281 -5.22 -33.54 -8.73
N ARG A 282 -6.01 -34.59 -8.95
CA ARG A 282 -5.85 -35.51 -10.09
C ARG A 282 -6.03 -34.80 -11.43
N ARG A 283 -7.05 -33.94 -11.57
CA ARG A 283 -7.30 -33.22 -12.81
C ARG A 283 -6.14 -32.29 -13.19
N HIS A 284 -5.49 -31.69 -12.19
CA HIS A 284 -4.38 -30.78 -12.39
C HIS A 284 -3.00 -31.49 -12.42
N GLY A 285 -2.94 -32.82 -12.23
CA GLY A 285 -1.68 -33.59 -12.25
C GLY A 285 -0.81 -33.41 -11.00
N HIS A 286 -1.42 -33.04 -9.86
CA HIS A 286 -0.70 -32.85 -8.60
C HIS A 286 -0.59 -34.17 -7.83
N ASP A 287 0.19 -35.11 -8.35
CA ASP A 287 0.25 -36.50 -7.89
C ASP A 287 0.60 -36.65 -6.39
N ALA A 288 1.47 -35.78 -5.88
CA ALA A 288 1.84 -35.79 -4.46
C ALA A 288 0.65 -35.44 -3.54
N ILE A 289 -0.22 -34.53 -3.98
CA ILE A 289 -1.45 -34.17 -3.25
C ILE A 289 -2.49 -35.27 -3.43
N ALA A 290 -2.62 -35.84 -4.63
CA ALA A 290 -3.52 -36.96 -4.86
C ALA A 290 -3.15 -38.14 -3.95
N SER A 291 -1.87 -38.51 -3.88
CA SER A 291 -1.36 -39.58 -3.01
C SER A 291 -1.58 -39.28 -1.52
N LEU A 292 -1.51 -38.01 -1.12
CA LEU A 292 -1.80 -37.57 0.25
C LEU A 292 -3.29 -37.72 0.60
N LEU A 293 -4.17 -37.52 -0.39
CA LEU A 293 -5.62 -37.49 -0.23
C LEU A 293 -6.32 -38.81 -0.60
N GLU A 294 -5.58 -39.83 -1.04
CA GLU A 294 -6.06 -41.23 -1.11
C GLU A 294 -6.31 -41.80 0.28
#